data_AF-A0A5C8J3G3-F1
#
_entry.id   AF-A0A5C8J3G3-F1
#
_cell.length_a   1.000
_cell.length_b   1.000
_cell.length_c   1.000
_cell.angle_alpha   90.00
_cell.angle_beta   90.00
_cell.angle_gamma   90.00
#
_symmetry.space_group_name_H-M   'P 1'
#
loop_
_entity.id
_entity.type
_entity.pdbx_description
1 polymer ?
#
loop_
_entity_poly.entity_id
_entity_poly.type
_entity_poly.pdbx_seq_one_letter_code
_entity_poly.pdbx_strand_id
1 'polypeptide(L)'
;MIRIDAIWLSVEPLDMRAGTDTALARVVQVFGAARPHHAYLFANKRANRMKVLVHDGIGVWLAARRLNSGKFAWPRELSGALTLQREQLDALALGLPWQRIGEAGVITVL
;
A
#
# COMPACT_ATOMS: atom_id res chain seq x y z
N MET A 1 4.79 15.86 -9.73
CA MET A 1 4.31 14.55 -9.22
C MET A 1 5.22 14.13 -8.08
N ILE A 2 4.72 13.56 -6.97
CA ILE A 2 5.55 13.10 -5.84
C ILE A 2 6.37 11.88 -6.30
N ARG A 3 7.69 11.91 -6.07
CA ARG A 3 8.60 10.81 -6.41
C ARG A 3 8.36 9.61 -5.49
N ILE A 4 8.24 8.41 -6.08
CA ILE A 4 8.07 7.14 -5.36
C ILE A 4 8.97 6.09 -6.02
N ASP A 5 9.96 5.63 -5.28
CA ASP A 5 10.99 4.67 -5.69
C ASP A 5 10.64 3.23 -5.25
N ALA A 6 9.94 3.07 -4.13
CA ALA A 6 9.47 1.77 -3.66
C ALA A 6 8.08 1.85 -3.03
N ILE A 7 7.31 0.77 -3.18
CA ILE A 7 5.93 0.67 -2.72
C ILE A 7 5.81 -0.56 -1.82
N TRP A 8 5.32 -0.36 -0.61
CA TRP A 8 5.15 -1.38 0.41
C TRP A 8 3.69 -1.48 0.83
N LEU A 9 3.17 -2.68 0.99
CA LEU A 9 1.81 -2.96 1.42
C LEU A 9 1.83 -3.76 2.72
N SER A 10 1.10 -3.28 3.72
CA SER A 10 0.84 -4.01 4.97
C SER A 10 -0.38 -4.90 4.80
N VAL A 11 -0.26 -6.18 5.14
CA VAL A 11 -1.42 -7.07 5.20
C VAL A 11 -2.24 -6.81 6.47
N GLU A 12 -1.60 -6.29 7.52
CA GLU A 12 -2.29 -5.92 8.76
C GLU A 12 -3.13 -4.64 8.59
N PRO A 13 -4.35 -4.61 9.16
CA PRO A 13 -5.26 -3.49 8.99
C PRO A 13 -4.81 -2.25 9.78
N LEU A 14 -5.17 -1.07 9.26
CA LEU A 14 -5.05 0.22 9.95
C LEU A 14 -6.44 0.75 10.33
N ASP A 15 -6.56 1.35 11.51
CA ASP A 15 -7.74 2.16 11.85
C ASP A 15 -7.75 3.42 10.97
N MET A 16 -8.83 3.64 10.22
CA MET A 16 -8.94 4.77 9.30
C MET A 16 -9.06 6.12 10.00
N ARG A 17 -9.27 6.15 11.32
CA ARG A 17 -9.17 7.34 12.16
C ARG A 17 -7.74 7.79 12.42
N ALA A 18 -6.74 6.91 12.22
CA ALA A 18 -5.33 7.22 12.44
C ALA A 18 -4.87 8.41 11.58
N GLY A 19 -4.41 9.50 12.21
CA GLY A 19 -3.80 10.64 11.53
C GLY A 19 -2.40 10.33 10.99
N THR A 20 -1.70 11.36 10.51
CA THR A 20 -0.35 11.24 9.96
C THR A 20 0.63 10.60 10.94
N ASP A 21 0.70 11.07 12.18
CA ASP A 21 1.66 10.57 13.16
C ASP A 21 1.39 9.11 13.55
N THR A 22 0.11 8.75 13.74
CA THR A 22 -0.27 7.37 14.04
C THR A 22 0.02 6.44 12.85
N ALA A 23 -0.22 6.90 11.62
CA ALA A 23 0.11 6.13 10.43
C ALA A 23 1.65 5.98 10.28
N LEU A 24 2.42 7.02 10.56
CA LEU A 24 3.89 6.98 10.56
C LEU A 24 4.43 6.02 11.61
N ALA A 25 3.91 6.08 12.84
CA ALA A 25 4.27 5.12 13.88
C ALA A 25 3.96 3.68 13.44
N ARG A 26 2.84 3.47 12.76
CA ARG A 26 2.51 2.16 12.19
C ARG A 26 3.46 1.74 11.07
N VAL A 27 3.92 2.66 10.23
CA VAL A 27 4.96 2.38 9.23
C VAL A 27 6.24 1.90 9.89
N VAL A 28 6.70 2.59 10.93
CA VAL A 28 7.90 2.19 11.69
C VAL A 28 7.71 0.81 12.33
N GLN A 29 6.55 0.55 12.92
CA GLN A 29 6.24 -0.73 13.55
C GLN A 29 6.23 -1.90 12.55
N VAL A 30 5.65 -1.70 11.36
CA VAL A 30 5.44 -2.79 10.38
C VAL A 30 6.62 -2.97 9.43
N PHE A 31 7.25 -1.87 9.01
CA PHE A 31 8.30 -1.87 7.98
C PHE A 31 9.68 -1.47 8.53
N GLY A 32 9.81 -1.22 9.84
CA GLY A 32 11.04 -0.83 10.52
C GLY A 32 11.41 0.65 10.38
N ALA A 33 11.11 1.28 9.24
CA ALA A 33 11.36 2.70 9.00
C ALA A 33 10.51 3.27 7.86
N ALA A 34 10.22 4.57 7.92
CA ALA A 34 9.79 5.35 6.77
C ALA A 34 11.03 5.87 6.03
N ARG A 35 11.24 5.42 4.79
CA ARG A 35 12.41 5.80 3.97
C ARG A 35 12.03 6.88 2.95
N PRO A 36 12.95 7.79 2.59
CA PRO A 36 12.74 8.74 1.51
C PRO A 36 12.23 8.10 0.22
N HIS A 37 11.26 8.77 -0.40
CA HIS A 37 10.60 8.37 -1.65
C HIS A 37 9.92 7.00 -1.60
N HIS A 38 9.52 6.51 -0.42
CA HIS A 38 8.74 5.27 -0.30
C HIS A 38 7.27 5.55 -0.02
N ALA A 39 6.41 4.70 -0.56
CA ALA A 39 4.98 4.67 -0.28
C ALA A 39 4.60 3.43 0.55
N TYR A 40 3.81 3.63 1.59
CA TYR A 40 3.38 2.58 2.52
C TYR A 40 1.86 2.52 2.58
N LEU A 41 1.33 1.38 2.15
CA LEU A 41 -0.08 1.15 1.93
C LEU A 41 -0.69 0.36 3.08
N PHE A 42 -1.82 0.84 3.57
CA PHE A 42 -2.64 0.16 4.56
C PHE A 42 -4.10 0.17 4.13
N ALA A 43 -4.81 -0.91 4.40
CA ALA A 43 -6.27 -0.94 4.29
C ALA A 43 -6.91 -1.07 5.67
N ASN A 44 -8.19 -0.74 5.76
CA ASN A 44 -8.98 -1.13 6.91
C ASN A 44 -9.34 -2.62 6.87
N LYS A 45 -9.83 -3.19 7.98
CA LYS A 45 -10.25 -4.60 8.07
C LYS A 45 -11.20 -5.05 6.96
N ARG A 46 -12.03 -4.14 6.43
CA ARG A 46 -13.01 -4.43 5.37
C ARG A 46 -12.46 -4.26 3.95
N ALA A 47 -11.21 -3.78 3.82
CA ALA A 47 -10.57 -3.43 2.56
C ALA A 47 -11.38 -2.48 1.67
N ASN A 48 -12.21 -1.60 2.25
CA ASN A 48 -13.00 -0.62 1.48
C ASN A 48 -12.46 0.81 1.59
N ARG A 49 -11.42 1.00 2.40
CA ARG A 49 -10.66 2.25 2.53
C ARG A 49 -9.18 1.91 2.62
N MET A 50 -8.38 2.73 1.96
CA MET A 50 -6.93 2.64 1.94
C MET A 50 -6.33 3.95 2.41
N LYS A 51 -5.23 3.88 3.15
CA LYS A 51 -4.32 5.00 3.38
C LYS A 51 -2.96 4.70 2.79
N VAL A 52 -2.33 5.72 2.23
CA VAL A 52 -0.97 5.66 1.69
C VAL A 52 -0.16 6.74 2.37
N LEU A 53 0.84 6.33 3.17
CA LEU A 53 1.83 7.25 3.70
C LEU A 53 2.99 7.32 2.73
N VAL A 54 3.37 8.51 2.29
CA VAL A 54 4.51 8.72 1.40
C VAL A 54 5.51 9.63 2.08
N HIS A 55 6.76 9.19 2.24
CA HIS A 55 7.84 10.09 2.64
C HIS A 55 8.45 10.69 1.38
N ASP A 56 8.39 12.00 1.18
CA ASP A 56 8.81 12.64 -0.07
C ASP A 56 10.31 13.01 -0.12
N GLY A 57 11.01 12.80 0.99
CA GLY A 57 12.43 13.11 1.18
C GLY A 57 12.67 14.20 2.22
N ILE A 58 11.64 15.01 2.48
CA ILE A 58 11.67 16.14 3.42
C ILE A 58 10.60 15.96 4.51
N GLY A 59 9.42 15.49 4.12
CA GLY A 59 8.30 15.25 5.02
C GLY A 59 7.45 14.07 4.58
N VAL A 60 6.25 14.01 5.15
CA VAL A 60 5.30 12.92 4.91
C VAL A 60 3.96 13.43 4.42
N TRP A 61 3.41 12.71 3.45
CA TRP A 61 2.05 12.87 2.94
C TRP A 61 1.22 11.69 3.40
N LEU A 62 -0.04 11.93 3.76
CA LEU A 62 -1.00 10.87 4.03
C LEU A 62 -2.19 11.00 3.07
N ALA A 63 -2.22 10.17 2.03
CA ALA A 63 -3.33 10.10 1.11
C ALA A 63 -4.38 9.09 1.62
N ALA A 64 -5.65 9.43 1.50
CA ALA A 64 -6.76 8.52 1.75
C ALA A 64 -7.48 8.20 0.44
N ARG A 65 -7.79 6.92 0.20
CA ARG A 65 -8.53 6.46 -0.97
C ARG A 65 -9.71 5.59 -0.57
N ARG A 66 -10.85 5.85 -1.19
CA ARG A 66 -12.07 5.05 -1.09
C ARG A 66 -12.63 4.86 -2.49
N LEU A 67 -13.05 3.64 -2.81
CA LEU A 67 -13.77 3.37 -4.04
C LEU A 67 -15.23 3.81 -3.89
N ASN A 68 -15.83 4.32 -4.98
CA ASN A 68 -17.26 4.68 -5.00
C ASN A 68 -18.14 3.45 -4.72
N SER A 69 -17.71 2.28 -5.21
CA SER A 69 -18.31 0.97 -4.93
C SER A 69 -17.24 -0.10 -4.80
N GLY A 70 -17.55 -1.19 -4.08
CA GLY A 70 -16.68 -2.34 -3.94
C GLY A 70 -15.59 -2.22 -2.87
N LYS A 71 -14.54 -3.03 -3.02
CA LYS A 71 -13.42 -3.19 -2.09
C LYS A 71 -12.12 -3.30 -2.89
N PHE A 72 -11.01 -2.92 -2.27
CA PHE A 72 -9.68 -3.19 -2.79
C PHE A 72 -9.40 -4.69 -2.75
N ALA A 73 -8.71 -5.22 -3.76
CA ALA A 73 -8.21 -6.59 -3.82
C ALA A 73 -7.02 -6.78 -2.85
N TRP A 74 -7.28 -6.63 -1.55
CA TRP A 74 -6.27 -6.73 -0.50
C TRP A 74 -5.91 -8.18 -0.19
N PRO A 75 -4.61 -8.51 0.01
CA PRO A 75 -4.20 -9.85 0.44
C PRO A 75 -4.79 -10.17 1.81
N ARG A 76 -5.21 -11.43 2.02
CA ARG A 76 -5.81 -11.90 3.29
C ARG A 76 -5.13 -13.12 3.89
N GLU A 77 -4.54 -13.96 3.05
CA GLU A 77 -3.91 -15.22 3.47
C GLU A 77 -2.40 -15.08 3.70
N LEU A 78 -1.86 -13.87 3.49
CA LEU A 78 -0.45 -13.56 3.70
C LEU A 78 -0.29 -12.86 5.06
N SER A 79 0.91 -12.93 5.63
CA SER A 79 1.30 -12.18 6.82
C SER A 79 2.42 -11.20 6.49
N GLY A 80 2.51 -10.12 7.28
CA GLY A 80 3.59 -9.14 7.17
C GLY A 80 3.39 -8.10 6.05
N ALA A 81 4.46 -7.86 5.30
CA ALA A 81 4.60 -6.78 4.34
C ALA A 81 4.96 -7.32 2.94
N LEU A 82 4.41 -6.70 1.90
CA LEU A 82 4.69 -7.04 0.50
C LEU A 82 5.25 -5.82 -0.24
N THR A 83 6.13 -6.04 -1.20
CA THR A 83 6.51 -5.00 -2.17
C THR A 83 5.58 -5.04 -3.37
N LEU A 84 5.26 -3.87 -3.91
CA LEU A 84 4.46 -3.73 -5.13
C LEU A 84 5.27 -3.07 -6.23
N GLN A 85 5.01 -3.48 -7.47
CA GLN A 85 5.38 -2.72 -8.65
C GLN A 85 4.39 -1.58 -8.90
N ARG A 86 4.77 -0.63 -9.76
CA ARG A 86 3.93 0.54 -10.07
C ARG A 86 2.60 0.13 -10.69
N GLU A 87 2.63 -0.80 -11.62
CA GLU A 87 1.48 -1.34 -12.34
C GLU A 87 0.51 -2.04 -11.37
N GLN A 88 1.05 -2.72 -10.35
CA GLN A 88 0.26 -3.36 -9.30
C GLN A 88 -0.43 -2.32 -8.41
N LEU A 89 0.26 -1.23 -8.06
CA LEU A 89 -0.34 -0.11 -7.33
C LEU A 89 -1.44 0.56 -8.15
N ASP A 90 -1.22 0.79 -9.44
CA ASP A 90 -2.19 1.44 -10.31
C ASP A 90 -3.48 0.61 -10.44
N ALA A 91 -3.35 -0.70 -10.65
CA ALA A 91 -4.49 -1.63 -10.64
C ALA A 91 -5.19 -1.68 -9.28
N LEU A 92 -4.43 -1.82 -8.19
CA LEU A 92 -4.97 -1.82 -6.83
C LEU A 92 -5.72 -0.53 -6.53
N ALA A 93 -5.21 0.63 -6.95
CA ALA A 93 -5.86 1.91 -6.78
C ALA A 93 -7.23 1.93 -7.48
N LEU A 94 -7.34 1.33 -8.66
CA LEU A 94 -8.62 1.17 -9.36
C LEU A 94 -9.56 0.12 -8.74
N GLY A 95 -9.09 -0.63 -7.74
CA GLY A 95 -9.84 -1.73 -7.12
C GLY A 95 -9.74 -3.05 -7.88
N LEU A 96 -8.86 -3.14 -8.88
CA LEU A 96 -8.66 -4.33 -9.69
C LEU A 96 -7.75 -5.34 -8.96
N PRO A 97 -7.89 -6.65 -9.25
CA PRO A 97 -6.89 -7.64 -8.85
C PRO A 97 -5.53 -7.29 -9.44
N TRP A 98 -4.49 -7.30 -8.61
CA TRP A 98 -3.14 -6.83 -8.98
C TRP A 98 -2.07 -7.92 -8.89
N GLN A 99 -2.37 -9.05 -8.22
CA GLN A 99 -1.41 -10.07 -7.81
C GLN A 99 -0.68 -10.76 -8.97
N ARG A 100 -1.23 -10.69 -10.18
CA ARG A 100 -0.66 -11.29 -11.40
C ARG A 100 -0.24 -10.26 -12.44
N ILE A 101 -0.10 -8.99 -12.04
CA ILE A 101 0.32 -7.90 -12.92
C ILE A 101 1.84 -7.70 -12.80
N GLY A 102 2.47 -7.34 -13.92
CA GLY A 102 3.92 -7.13 -14.02
C GLY A 102 4.68 -8.44 -14.03
N GLU A 103 5.86 -8.46 -13.39
CA GLU A 103 6.70 -9.66 -13.31
C GLU A 103 5.99 -10.86 -12.67
N ALA A 104 5.00 -10.61 -11.80
CA ALA A 104 4.20 -11.68 -11.17
C ALA A 104 3.27 -12.43 -12.15
N GLY A 105 3.09 -11.93 -13.37
CA GLY A 105 2.30 -12.54 -14.43
C GLY A 105 3.13 -13.30 -15.47
N VAL A 106 4.46 -13.31 -15.35
CA VAL A 106 5.34 -13.95 -16.35
C VAL A 106 5.14 -15.47 -16.32
N ILE A 107 4.79 -16.04 -17.47
CA ILE A 107 4.68 -17.49 -17.66
C ILE A 107 6.06 -18.00 -18.07
N THR A 108 6.66 -18.87 -17.25
CA THR A 108 7.93 -19.53 -17.53
C THR A 108 7.71 -21.04 -17.67
N VAL A 109 8.48 -21.67 -18.56
CA VAL A 109 8.57 -23.13 -18.63
C VAL A 109 9.60 -23.55 -17.59
N LEU A 110 9.22 -24.47 -16.70
CA LEU A 110 10.12 -25.07 -15.69
C LEU A 110 11.28 -25.82 -16.35
#